data_AF-A0AB74Q6T1-F1
#
_entry.id   AF-A0AB74Q6T1-F1
#
_cell.length_a   1.000
_cell.length_b   1.000
_cell.length_c   1.000
_cell.angle_alpha   90.00
_cell.angle_beta   90.00
_cell.angle_gamma   90.00
#
_symmetry.space_group_name_H-M   'P 1'
#
loop_
_entity.id
_entity.type
_entity.pdbx_description
1 polymer ?
#
loop_
_entity_poly.entity_id
_entity_poly.type
_entity_poly.pdbx_seq_one_letter_code
_entity_poly.pdbx_strand_id
1 'polypeptide(L)'
;MSLYKFIYDDKEYLLKEENCSALINDEENPVQGVSISKIIDILDEAEEVDFDVEYYQEACPLCLEGVKEKKKFFPFLEYHFYIFSKDGEYVISNISVDYKGLSFNKLSRANKVDNSYIVSVIICENCQDYIVQIENCIV
;
A
#
# COMPACT_ATOMS: atom_id res chain seq x y z
N MET A 1 8.28 14.45 -8.83
CA MET A 1 7.39 14.19 -7.70
C MET A 1 6.43 13.11 -8.17
N SER A 2 6.44 11.98 -7.49
CA SER A 2 5.48 10.90 -7.75
C SER A 2 4.09 11.36 -7.31
N LEU A 3 3.08 11.04 -8.11
CA LEU A 3 1.69 11.36 -7.84
C LEU A 3 0.84 10.20 -8.35
N TYR A 4 -0.03 9.68 -7.50
CA TYR A 4 -1.07 8.75 -7.92
C TYR A 4 -2.44 9.40 -7.69
N LYS A 5 -3.31 9.29 -8.69
CA LYS A 5 -4.64 9.90 -8.69
C LYS A 5 -5.69 8.86 -9.09
N PHE A 6 -6.76 8.79 -8.32
CA PHE A 6 -7.91 7.95 -8.62
C PHE A 6 -9.21 8.62 -8.19
N ILE A 7 -10.33 8.06 -8.66
CA ILE A 7 -11.68 8.51 -8.31
C ILE A 7 -12.36 7.38 -7.56
N TYR A 8 -12.94 7.70 -6.40
CA TYR A 8 -13.76 6.80 -5.62
C TYR A 8 -15.01 7.55 -5.14
N ASP A 9 -16.20 6.98 -5.36
CA ASP A 9 -17.50 7.59 -5.01
C ASP A 9 -17.62 9.07 -5.44
N ASP A 10 -17.33 9.34 -6.72
CA ASP A 10 -17.31 10.69 -7.34
C ASP A 10 -16.33 11.70 -6.70
N LYS A 11 -15.47 11.26 -5.79
CA LYS A 11 -14.44 12.06 -5.13
C LYS A 11 -13.06 11.76 -5.69
N GLU A 12 -12.28 12.80 -5.96
CA GLU A 12 -10.88 12.68 -6.38
C GLU A 12 -9.97 12.51 -5.17
N TYR A 13 -9.09 11.51 -5.25
CA TYR A 13 -8.05 11.22 -4.27
C TYR A 13 -6.66 11.44 -4.89
N LEU A 14 -5.77 12.04 -4.11
CA LEU A 14 -4.41 12.38 -4.54
C LEU A 14 -3.40 11.83 -3.53
N LEU A 15 -2.61 10.85 -3.93
CA LEU A 15 -1.52 10.31 -3.12
C LEU A 15 -0.21 10.96 -3.55
N LYS A 16 0.41 11.65 -2.60
CA LYS A 16 1.71 12.31 -2.74
C LYS A 16 2.55 12.01 -1.51
N GLU A 17 3.85 12.28 -1.58
CA GLU A 17 4.70 12.10 -0.39
C GLU A 17 4.29 13.01 0.77
N GLU A 18 3.77 14.22 0.49
CA GLU A 18 3.47 15.22 1.52
C GLU A 18 2.24 14.90 2.38
N ASN A 19 1.31 14.09 1.86
CA ASN A 19 0.13 13.65 2.61
C ASN A 19 0.21 12.18 3.06
N CYS A 20 1.42 11.61 3.03
CA CYS A 20 1.71 10.33 3.66
C CYS A 20 2.15 10.57 5.11
N SER A 21 1.34 10.15 6.07
CA SER A 21 1.68 10.28 7.49
C SER A 21 2.74 9.29 7.95
N ALA A 22 2.82 8.10 7.35
CA ALA A 22 3.79 7.09 7.73
C ALA A 22 4.05 6.05 6.62
N LEU A 23 5.32 5.62 6.55
CA LEU A 23 5.73 4.37 5.94
C LEU A 23 6.16 3.42 7.06
N ILE A 24 5.36 2.39 7.33
CA ILE A 24 5.61 1.41 8.37
C ILE A 24 6.15 0.16 7.67
N ASN A 25 7.43 -0.14 7.88
CA ASN A 25 8.08 -1.32 7.33
C ASN A 25 8.05 -2.46 8.34
N ASP A 26 8.24 -3.70 7.86
CA ASP A 26 8.26 -4.88 8.71
C ASP A 26 9.35 -4.76 9.78
N GLU A 27 9.01 -5.06 11.03
CA GLU A 27 9.92 -4.84 12.17
C GLU A 27 11.10 -5.83 12.18
N GLU A 28 10.86 -7.08 11.78
CA GLU A 28 11.85 -8.15 11.86
C GLU A 28 12.64 -8.31 10.54
N ASN A 29 11.97 -8.15 9.40
CA ASN A 29 12.48 -8.39 8.07
C ASN A 29 12.27 -7.17 7.15
N PRO A 30 12.74 -5.96 7.51
CA PRO A 30 12.47 -4.76 6.74
C PRO A 30 12.96 -4.87 5.30
N VAL A 31 12.12 -4.45 4.35
CA VAL A 31 12.50 -4.41 2.93
C VAL A 31 13.17 -3.08 2.59
N GLN A 32 14.31 -3.15 1.92
CA GLN A 32 15.06 -1.99 1.42
C GLN A 32 14.63 -1.64 0.00
N GLY A 33 14.91 -0.39 -0.42
CA GLY A 33 14.59 0.08 -1.77
C GLY A 33 13.11 0.42 -2.01
N VAL A 34 12.30 0.49 -0.95
CA VAL A 34 10.88 0.85 -1.02
C VAL A 34 10.64 2.18 -0.29
N SER A 35 10.58 3.28 -1.05
CA SER A 35 10.16 4.60 -0.55
C SER A 35 8.68 4.85 -0.84
N ILE A 36 8.11 5.91 -0.25
CA ILE A 36 6.76 6.36 -0.63
C ILE A 36 6.68 6.72 -2.11
N SER A 37 7.68 7.41 -2.67
CA SER A 37 7.79 7.65 -4.12
C SER A 37 7.65 6.35 -4.90
N LYS A 38 8.40 5.32 -4.50
CA LYS A 38 8.41 4.04 -5.19
C LYS A 38 7.05 3.36 -5.14
N ILE A 39 6.34 3.42 -4.01
CA ILE A 39 4.98 2.90 -3.88
C ILE A 39 4.01 3.66 -4.79
N ILE A 40 4.08 4.99 -4.80
CA ILE A 40 3.24 5.82 -5.68
C ILE A 40 3.52 5.50 -7.16
N ASP A 41 4.78 5.37 -7.55
CA ASP A 41 5.16 4.99 -8.91
C ASP A 41 4.60 3.60 -9.28
N ILE A 42 4.67 2.62 -8.36
CA ILE A 42 4.09 1.28 -8.59
C ILE A 42 2.58 1.36 -8.81
N LEU A 43 1.86 2.21 -8.06
CA LEU A 43 0.41 2.39 -8.23
C LEU A 43 0.07 3.08 -9.55
N ASP A 44 0.85 4.11 -9.94
CA ASP A 44 0.63 4.88 -11.18
C ASP A 44 0.94 4.07 -12.44
N GLU A 45 1.89 3.13 -12.36
CA GLU A 45 2.24 2.22 -13.46
C GLU A 45 1.34 0.97 -13.53
N ALA A 46 0.51 0.71 -12.52
CA ALA A 46 -0.37 -0.44 -12.49
C ALA A 46 -1.55 -0.26 -13.46
N GLU A 47 -2.00 -1.36 -14.07
CA GLU A 47 -3.14 -1.31 -15.00
C GLU A 47 -4.48 -1.22 -14.28
N GLU A 48 -4.58 -1.81 -13.09
CA GLU A 48 -5.80 -1.88 -12.31
C GLU A 48 -5.45 -1.79 -10.83
N VAL A 49 -6.01 -0.79 -10.17
CA VAL A 49 -5.93 -0.54 -8.73
C VAL A 49 -7.34 -0.18 -8.31
N ASP A 50 -7.93 -1.01 -7.45
CA ASP A 50 -9.29 -0.83 -6.96
C ASP A 50 -9.26 -0.81 -5.44
N PHE A 51 -9.64 0.33 -4.86
CA PHE A 51 -9.64 0.51 -3.42
C PHE A 51 -10.97 0.04 -2.84
N ASP A 52 -10.90 -0.78 -1.79
CA ASP A 52 -12.05 -1.24 -1.03
C ASP A 52 -12.24 -0.40 0.24
N VAL A 53 -13.47 -0.38 0.76
CA VAL A 53 -13.76 0.26 2.05
C VAL A 53 -13.56 -0.74 3.17
N GLU A 54 -12.65 -0.44 4.07
CA GLU A 54 -12.39 -1.20 5.28
C GLU A 54 -12.76 -0.41 6.54
N TYR A 55 -13.29 -1.11 7.55
CA TYR A 55 -13.84 -0.50 8.76
C TYR A 55 -12.94 -0.77 9.97
N TYR A 56 -12.27 0.29 10.43
CA TYR A 56 -11.37 0.24 11.57
C TYR A 56 -12.08 0.63 12.87
N GLN A 57 -11.62 0.10 14.01
CA GLN A 57 -12.13 0.51 15.33
C GLN A 57 -11.59 1.87 15.77
N GLU A 58 -10.45 2.28 15.21
CA GLU A 58 -9.80 3.55 15.51
C GLU A 58 -10.10 4.58 14.43
N ALA A 59 -10.31 5.83 14.84
CA ALA A 59 -10.52 6.93 13.92
C ALA A 59 -9.19 7.37 13.29
N CYS A 60 -9.26 8.04 12.15
CA CYS A 60 -8.11 8.73 11.59
C CYS A 60 -7.53 9.69 12.65
N PRO A 61 -6.24 9.53 13.04
CA PRO A 61 -5.66 10.28 14.15
C PRO A 61 -5.50 11.78 13.84
N LEU A 62 -5.51 12.15 12.56
CA LEU A 62 -5.39 13.54 12.13
C LEU A 62 -6.71 14.31 12.18
N CYS A 63 -7.77 13.79 11.55
CA CYS A 63 -9.03 14.54 11.44
C CYS A 63 -10.05 14.18 12.50
N LEU A 64 -9.93 13.00 13.13
CA LEU A 64 -10.84 12.49 14.17
C LEU A 64 -12.32 12.49 13.72
N GLU A 65 -12.56 12.35 12.41
CA GLU A 65 -13.90 12.33 11.83
C GLU A 65 -14.74 11.21 12.46
N GLY A 66 -15.98 11.51 12.85
CA GLY A 66 -16.88 10.54 13.47
C GLY A 66 -16.71 10.35 14.99
N VAL A 67 -15.62 10.85 15.60
CA VAL A 67 -15.38 10.69 17.06
C VAL A 67 -16.40 11.48 17.87
N LYS A 68 -16.72 12.72 17.46
CA LYS A 68 -17.72 13.56 18.12
C LYS A 68 -19.11 12.93 18.06
N GLU A 69 -19.39 12.26 16.95
CA GLU A 69 -20.63 11.53 16.67
C GLU A 69 -20.67 10.16 17.36
N LYS A 70 -19.61 9.78 18.09
CA LYS A 70 -19.46 8.49 18.79
C LYS A 70 -19.64 7.29 17.85
N LYS A 71 -19.15 7.39 16.63
CA LYS A 71 -19.06 6.25 15.71
C LYS A 71 -18.19 5.16 16.35
N LYS A 72 -18.57 3.89 16.11
CA LYS A 72 -17.83 2.71 16.60
C LYS A 72 -16.81 2.19 15.60
N PHE A 73 -17.05 2.47 14.32
CA PHE A 73 -16.22 2.05 13.22
C PHE A 73 -16.02 3.24 12.29
N PHE A 74 -14.82 3.33 11.73
CA PHE A 74 -14.37 4.43 10.91
C PHE A 74 -13.95 3.86 9.55
N PRO A 75 -14.53 4.35 8.44
CA PRO A 75 -14.24 3.83 7.13
C PRO A 75 -12.93 4.40 6.59
N PHE A 76 -12.14 3.56 5.93
CA PHE A 76 -10.91 3.88 5.22
C PHE A 76 -10.94 3.19 3.86
N LEU A 77 -10.31 3.83 2.86
CA LEU A 77 -10.02 3.15 1.60
C LEU A 77 -8.73 2.39 1.74
N GLU A 78 -8.74 1.11 1.40
CA GLU A 78 -7.59 0.23 1.51
C GLU A 78 -7.34 -0.50 0.20
N TYR A 79 -6.07 -0.63 -0.15
CA TYR A 79 -5.63 -1.44 -1.27
C TYR A 79 -4.42 -2.27 -0.86
N HIS A 80 -4.48 -3.55 -1.20
CA HIS A 80 -3.43 -4.51 -0.92
C HIS A 80 -2.76 -5.00 -2.19
N PHE A 81 -1.44 -5.03 -2.18
CA PHE A 81 -0.67 -5.70 -3.20
C PHE A 81 0.57 -6.35 -2.59
N TYR A 82 1.27 -7.16 -3.37
CA TYR A 82 2.48 -7.83 -2.94
C TYR A 82 3.70 -7.19 -3.57
N ILE A 83 4.76 -7.12 -2.78
CA ILE A 83 6.12 -6.90 -3.26
C ILE A 83 6.97 -8.11 -2.94
N PHE A 84 7.92 -8.39 -3.82
CA PHE A 84 8.86 -9.48 -3.68
C PHE A 84 10.26 -8.93 -3.57
N SER A 85 11.04 -9.51 -2.67
CA SER A 85 12.40 -9.09 -2.40
C SER A 85 13.41 -10.22 -2.65
N LYS A 86 14.66 -9.83 -2.75
CA LYS A 86 15.81 -10.71 -2.79
C LYS A 86 16.85 -10.19 -1.82
N ASP A 87 17.28 -11.03 -0.87
CA ASP A 87 18.27 -10.66 0.14
C ASP A 87 17.90 -9.35 0.88
N GLY A 88 16.60 -9.12 1.10
CA GLY A 88 16.05 -7.93 1.77
C GLY A 88 15.81 -6.71 0.87
N GLU A 89 16.18 -6.74 -0.41
CA GLU A 89 16.01 -5.62 -1.35
C GLU A 89 14.78 -5.84 -2.26
N TYR A 90 13.99 -4.80 -2.48
CA TYR A 90 12.85 -4.85 -3.42
C TYR A 90 13.27 -5.27 -4.83
N VAL A 91 12.47 -6.15 -5.45
CA VAL A 91 12.68 -6.63 -6.82
C VAL A 91 11.51 -6.27 -7.74
N ILE A 92 10.29 -6.70 -7.39
CA ILE A 92 9.12 -6.54 -8.26
C ILE A 92 7.83 -6.59 -7.45
N SER A 93 6.77 -5.94 -7.94
CA SER A 93 5.42 -6.04 -7.37
C SER A 93 4.51 -6.91 -8.22
N ASN A 94 3.52 -7.57 -7.60
CA ASN A 94 2.53 -8.37 -8.33
C ASN A 94 1.58 -7.54 -9.23
N ILE A 95 1.50 -6.22 -9.02
CA ILE A 95 0.69 -5.29 -9.82
C ILE A 95 1.48 -4.59 -10.92
N SER A 96 2.81 -4.79 -10.96
CA SER A 96 3.65 -4.30 -12.04
C SER A 96 3.33 -5.00 -13.36
N VAL A 97 3.34 -4.27 -14.46
CA VAL A 97 3.16 -4.81 -15.82
C VAL A 97 4.15 -5.95 -16.12
N ASP A 98 5.39 -5.82 -15.65
CA ASP A 98 6.46 -6.82 -15.81
C ASP A 98 6.20 -8.13 -15.03
N TYR A 99 5.25 -8.14 -14.10
CA TYR A 99 4.86 -9.34 -13.37
C TYR A 99 3.86 -10.21 -14.12
N LYS A 100 3.25 -9.71 -15.20
CA LYS A 100 2.25 -10.46 -15.97
C LYS A 100 2.77 -11.83 -16.42
N GLY A 101 2.04 -12.87 -16.04
CA GLY A 101 2.38 -14.27 -16.35
C GLY A 101 3.47 -14.88 -15.45
N LEU A 102 4.04 -14.13 -14.51
CA LEU A 102 4.93 -14.61 -13.47
C LEU A 102 4.13 -15.13 -12.26
N SER A 103 4.86 -15.68 -11.30
CA SER A 103 4.36 -15.97 -9.96
C SER A 103 5.55 -15.95 -9.00
N PHE A 104 5.31 -15.74 -7.70
CA PHE A 104 6.33 -15.88 -6.68
C PHE A 104 7.12 -17.19 -6.84
N ASN A 105 6.41 -18.32 -6.97
CA ASN A 105 7.04 -19.64 -7.15
C ASN A 105 7.93 -19.73 -8.39
N LYS A 106 7.55 -19.11 -9.52
CA LYS A 106 8.38 -19.08 -10.73
C LYS A 106 9.65 -18.24 -10.50
N LEU A 107 9.51 -17.08 -9.86
CA LEU A 107 10.62 -16.17 -9.55
C LEU A 107 11.59 -16.78 -8.53
N SER A 108 11.07 -17.40 -7.47
CA SER A 108 11.84 -18.06 -6.43
C SER A 108 12.62 -19.26 -6.97
N ARG A 109 11.99 -20.11 -7.80
CA ARG A 109 12.71 -21.22 -8.49
C ARG A 109 13.79 -20.73 -9.45
N ALA A 110 13.64 -19.53 -10.00
CA ALA A 110 14.66 -18.87 -10.82
C ALA A 110 15.69 -18.10 -9.98
N ASN A 111 15.65 -18.19 -8.65
CA ASN A 111 16.50 -17.49 -7.69
C ASN A 111 16.48 -15.96 -7.84
N LYS A 112 15.35 -15.40 -8.29
CA LYS A 112 15.18 -13.94 -8.47
C LYS A 112 14.63 -13.24 -7.24
N VAL A 113 13.89 -13.97 -6.41
CA VAL A 113 13.29 -13.49 -5.16
C VAL A 113 13.38 -14.60 -4.14
N ASP A 114 13.44 -14.27 -2.86
CA ASP A 114 13.43 -15.22 -1.75
C ASP A 114 12.37 -14.91 -0.69
N ASN A 115 11.78 -13.71 -0.73
CA ASN A 115 10.79 -13.29 0.24
C ASN A 115 9.64 -12.49 -0.40
N SER A 116 8.53 -12.40 0.33
CA SER A 116 7.31 -11.71 -0.10
C SER A 116 6.72 -10.90 1.05
N TYR A 117 6.14 -9.77 0.71
CA TYR A 117 5.52 -8.85 1.66
C TYR A 117 4.17 -8.41 1.10
N ILE A 118 3.21 -8.23 1.98
CA ILE A 118 1.97 -7.52 1.68
C ILE A 118 2.20 -6.04 1.96
N VAL A 119 1.76 -5.21 1.03
CA VAL A 119 1.74 -3.76 1.16
C VAL A 119 0.28 -3.34 1.26
N SER A 120 -0.06 -2.65 2.33
CA SER A 120 -1.38 -2.06 2.57
C SER A 120 -1.28 -0.54 2.43
N VAL A 121 -2.03 0.03 1.51
CA VAL A 121 -2.18 1.48 1.33
C VAL A 121 -3.52 1.87 1.95
N ILE A 122 -3.48 2.58 3.08
CA ILE A 122 -4.67 2.86 3.90
C ILE A 122 -4.91 4.37 3.92
N ILE A 123 -6.06 4.80 3.39
CA ILE A 123 -6.38 6.21 3.14
C ILE A 123 -7.62 6.61 3.94
N CYS A 124 -7.54 7.72 4.67
CA CYS A 124 -8.71 8.31 5.30
C CYS A 124 -9.66 8.90 4.24
N GLU A 125 -10.89 8.40 4.19
CA GLU A 125 -11.91 8.91 3.26
C GLU A 125 -12.22 10.39 3.44
N ASN A 126 -12.05 10.95 4.64
CA ASN A 126 -12.39 12.33 4.93
C ASN A 126 -11.28 13.29 4.48
N CYS A 127 -10.09 13.17 5.09
CA CYS A 127 -8.99 14.13 4.91
C CYS A 127 -7.92 13.68 3.88
N GLN A 128 -8.04 12.48 3.32
CA GLN A 128 -7.11 11.90 2.33
C GLN A 128 -5.66 11.76 2.80
N ASP A 129 -5.44 11.86 4.11
CA ASP A 129 -4.20 11.40 4.72
C ASP A 129 -4.11 9.88 4.56
N TYR A 130 -2.92 9.37 4.33
CA TYR A 130 -2.72 7.94 4.18
C TYR A 130 -1.44 7.46 4.84
N ILE A 131 -1.40 6.15 5.07
CA ILE A 131 -0.21 5.43 5.48
C ILE A 131 0.04 4.27 4.52
N VAL A 132 1.29 3.83 4.49
CA VAL A 132 1.68 2.57 3.84
C VAL A 132 2.24 1.65 4.90
N GLN A 133 1.72 0.44 4.99
CA GLN A 133 2.21 -0.61 5.86
C GLN A 133 2.74 -1.77 5.03
N ILE A 134 3.92 -2.27 5.39
CA ILE A 134 4.58 -3.40 4.74
C ILE A 134 4.79 -4.47 5.79
N GLU A 135 4.26 -5.67 5.54
CA GLU A 135 4.39 -6.80 6.47
C GLU A 135 4.91 -8.02 5.72
N ASN A 136 5.86 -8.72 6.33
CA ASN A 136 6.39 -9.94 5.76
C ASN A 136 5.30 -11.02 5.73
N CYS A 137 5.13 -11.64 4.57
CA CYS A 137 4.30 -12.83 4.46
C CYS A 137 5.13 -14.02 4.95
N ILE A 138 5.18 -14.22 6.27
CA ILE A 138 5.86 -15.35 6.91
C ILE A 138 5.32 -16.64 6.27
N VAL A 139 6.24 -17.46 5.72
CA VAL A 139 5.95 -18.80 5.18
C VAL A 139 6.46 -19.87 6.14
#